data_AF-A0A9C7Z4N2-F1
#
_entry.id   AF-A0A9C7Z4N2-F1
#
_cell.length_a   1.000
_cell.length_b   1.000
_cell.length_c   1.000
_cell.angle_alpha   90.00
_cell.angle_beta   90.00
_cell.angle_gamma   90.00
#
_symmetry.space_group_name_H-M   'P 1'
#
loop_
_entity.id
_entity.type
_entity.pdbx_description
1 polymer ?
#
loop_
_entity_poly.entity_id
_entity_poly.type
_entity_poly.pdbx_seq_one_letter_code
_entity_poly.pdbx_strand_id
1 'polypeptide(L)'
;MPEVRQDIRDWLHQQQDWLQQAAEYLLSSGSLAEVDLQTIVKRLKSPEGQVVTTCRTFNSLSAAPDTASELRLVEIGDISGIENLAPRRPLTFGAGNLAVIYGHNGSGKSGYTRILKRACGKPRTTALKPNVFQGPPAKRQCTIRYKLAGEDRPIEWKANDAPIDDIKAIDIFDLETATFYLSQETEASYTPPSVALFGTLSKVCDRVKTKLQQEQDNLVTNLPILPSEYAGTSVGIAYKALKPNLDEGAIQHFTKWDKNDSKTLDQLAERLKTSDPGSLARKKRVTKVQLDQLAAQLRSASAAVGQERVGDIRKARREALAKRRIATESTQVDSAKLGGIGSPTWNALWQAARAYSQTA
;
A
#
# COMPACT_ATOMS: atom_id res chain seq x y z
N MET A 1 -35.38 -17.55 -12.99
CA MET A 1 -35.15 -16.09 -13.05
C MET A 1 -33.99 -15.79 -14.00
N PRO A 2 -34.23 -15.81 -15.31
CA PRO A 2 -33.21 -15.49 -16.32
C PRO A 2 -32.71 -14.04 -16.23
N GLU A 3 -33.58 -13.09 -15.84
CA GLU A 3 -33.23 -11.66 -15.67
C GLU A 3 -32.09 -11.46 -14.65
N VAL A 4 -32.18 -12.08 -13.47
CA VAL A 4 -31.16 -11.95 -12.42
C VAL A 4 -29.77 -12.44 -12.86
N ARG A 5 -29.69 -13.49 -13.69
CA ARG A 5 -28.39 -13.99 -14.19
C ARG A 5 -27.77 -13.03 -15.19
N GLN A 6 -28.60 -12.42 -16.03
CA GLN A 6 -28.17 -11.40 -16.98
C GLN A 6 -27.69 -10.14 -16.24
N ASP A 7 -28.43 -9.67 -15.23
CA ASP A 7 -28.04 -8.52 -14.41
C ASP A 7 -26.68 -8.73 -13.72
N ILE A 8 -26.45 -9.94 -13.17
CA ILE A 8 -25.17 -10.29 -12.55
C ILE A 8 -24.03 -10.27 -13.58
N ARG A 9 -24.27 -10.79 -14.78
CA ARG A 9 -23.28 -10.79 -15.86
C ARG A 9 -22.93 -9.36 -16.29
N ASP A 10 -23.94 -8.52 -16.48
CA ASP A 10 -23.76 -7.13 -16.87
C ASP A 10 -23.03 -6.33 -15.79
N TRP A 11 -23.34 -6.60 -14.51
CA TRP A 11 -22.59 -6.04 -13.39
C TRP A 11 -21.14 -6.49 -13.34
N LEU A 12 -20.85 -7.79 -13.59
CA LEU A 12 -19.49 -8.32 -13.64
C LEU A 12 -18.67 -7.66 -14.76
N HIS A 13 -19.29 -7.38 -15.91
CA HIS A 13 -18.67 -6.68 -17.04
C HIS A 13 -18.31 -5.21 -16.73
N GLN A 14 -18.84 -4.64 -15.65
CA GLN A 14 -18.47 -3.30 -15.17
C GLN A 14 -17.31 -3.33 -14.16
N GLN A 15 -16.88 -4.52 -13.72
CA GLN A 15 -15.82 -4.67 -12.72
C GLN A 15 -14.43 -4.76 -13.37
N GLN A 16 -13.38 -4.60 -12.57
CA GLN A 16 -11.99 -4.79 -13.01
C GLN A 16 -11.73 -6.25 -13.39
N ASP A 17 -10.83 -6.49 -14.36
CA ASP A 17 -10.57 -7.82 -14.92
C ASP A 17 -10.14 -8.87 -13.88
N TRP A 18 -9.39 -8.47 -12.84
CA TRP A 18 -9.02 -9.38 -11.75
C TRP A 18 -10.23 -9.90 -10.97
N LEU A 19 -11.25 -9.06 -10.77
CA LEU A 19 -12.47 -9.43 -10.04
C LEU A 19 -13.38 -10.28 -10.93
N GLN A 20 -13.41 -9.99 -12.22
CA GLN A 20 -14.04 -10.83 -13.22
C GLN A 20 -13.41 -12.23 -13.27
N GLN A 21 -12.08 -12.32 -13.18
CA GLN A 21 -11.38 -13.60 -13.09
C GLN A 21 -11.77 -14.40 -11.84
N ALA A 22 -11.84 -13.72 -10.69
CA ALA A 22 -12.27 -14.34 -9.45
C ALA A 22 -13.69 -14.90 -9.57
N ALA A 23 -14.61 -14.14 -10.16
CA ALA A 23 -15.97 -14.59 -10.39
C ALA A 23 -16.02 -15.80 -11.33
N GLU A 24 -15.24 -15.82 -12.41
CA GLU A 24 -15.18 -16.95 -13.36
C GLU A 24 -14.67 -18.24 -12.70
N TYR A 25 -13.65 -18.15 -11.83
CA TYR A 25 -13.21 -19.31 -11.04
C TYR A 25 -14.32 -19.81 -10.11
N LEU A 26 -14.94 -18.92 -9.34
CA LEU A 26 -16.04 -19.31 -8.44
C LEU A 26 -17.21 -19.95 -9.20
N LEU A 27 -17.51 -19.45 -10.39
CA LEU A 27 -18.59 -19.91 -11.24
C LEU A 27 -18.30 -21.24 -11.95
N SER A 28 -17.03 -21.65 -12.08
CA SER A 28 -16.61 -22.90 -12.74
C SER A 28 -16.26 -24.02 -11.77
N SER A 29 -15.56 -23.72 -10.67
CA SER A 29 -15.09 -24.71 -9.69
C SER A 29 -15.86 -24.70 -8.37
N GLY A 30 -16.74 -23.72 -8.13
CA GLY A 30 -17.52 -23.57 -6.88
C GLY A 30 -16.68 -23.18 -5.64
N SER A 31 -15.35 -23.21 -5.73
CA SER A 31 -14.43 -22.82 -4.67
C SER A 31 -13.10 -22.32 -5.26
N LEU A 32 -12.40 -21.45 -4.53
CA LEU A 32 -11.15 -20.85 -4.99
C LEU A 32 -9.95 -21.47 -4.27
N ALA A 33 -9.14 -22.23 -5.02
CA ALA A 33 -7.90 -22.80 -4.51
C ALA A 33 -6.82 -21.73 -4.30
N GLU A 34 -5.78 -22.05 -3.52
CA GLU A 34 -4.66 -21.12 -3.26
C GLU A 34 -3.88 -20.75 -4.53
N VAL A 35 -3.77 -21.67 -5.49
CA VAL A 35 -3.10 -21.42 -6.78
C VAL A 35 -3.86 -20.38 -7.61
N ASP A 36 -5.19 -20.45 -7.60
CA ASP A 36 -6.05 -19.50 -8.30
C ASP A 36 -6.00 -18.13 -7.62
N LEU A 37 -5.98 -18.09 -6.28
CA LEU A 37 -5.81 -16.85 -5.51
C LEU A 37 -4.50 -16.14 -5.88
N GLN A 38 -3.38 -16.86 -5.99
CA GLN A 38 -2.09 -16.28 -6.42
C GLN A 38 -2.18 -15.72 -7.84
N THR A 39 -2.90 -16.39 -8.73
CA THR A 39 -3.11 -15.94 -10.10
C THR A 39 -3.92 -14.64 -10.13
N ILE A 40 -4.97 -14.53 -9.33
CA ILE A 40 -5.77 -13.31 -9.17
C ILE A 40 -4.92 -12.16 -8.61
N VAL A 41 -4.11 -12.41 -7.57
CA VAL A 41 -3.22 -11.39 -6.99
C VAL A 41 -2.21 -10.89 -8.03
N LYS A 42 -1.60 -11.80 -8.80
CA LYS A 42 -0.69 -11.44 -9.89
C LYS A 42 -1.39 -10.61 -10.96
N ARG A 43 -2.64 -10.95 -11.29
CA ARG A 43 -3.46 -10.21 -12.26
C ARG A 43 -3.76 -8.80 -11.75
N LEU A 44 -4.21 -8.64 -10.50
CA LEU A 44 -4.47 -7.34 -9.88
C LEU A 44 -3.26 -6.41 -9.89
N LYS A 45 -2.04 -6.95 -9.79
CA LYS A 45 -0.80 -6.16 -9.89
C LYS A 45 -0.45 -5.70 -11.30
N SER A 46 -1.07 -6.26 -12.34
CA SER A 46 -0.82 -5.88 -13.73
C SER A 46 -1.76 -4.74 -14.16
N PRO A 47 -1.33 -3.85 -15.07
CA PRO A 47 -2.20 -2.80 -15.61
C PRO A 47 -3.49 -3.36 -16.21
N GLU A 48 -3.39 -4.49 -16.93
CA GLU A 48 -4.54 -5.13 -17.58
C GLU A 48 -5.55 -5.66 -16.56
N GLY A 49 -5.08 -6.12 -15.40
CA GLY A 49 -5.96 -6.62 -14.34
C GLY A 49 -6.79 -5.53 -13.67
N GLN A 50 -6.32 -4.28 -13.69
CA GLN A 50 -6.98 -3.14 -13.05
C GLN A 50 -7.97 -2.41 -13.97
N VAL A 51 -7.98 -2.76 -15.25
CA VAL A 51 -8.89 -2.18 -16.24
C VAL A 51 -10.21 -2.96 -16.25
N VAL A 52 -11.31 -2.26 -16.50
CA VAL A 52 -12.62 -2.87 -16.72
C VAL A 52 -12.64 -3.52 -18.11
N THR A 53 -12.98 -4.80 -18.17
CA THR A 53 -13.00 -5.58 -19.41
C THR A 53 -14.38 -6.20 -19.65
N THR A 54 -14.64 -6.71 -20.85
CA THR A 54 -15.87 -7.46 -21.16
C THR A 54 -15.55 -8.80 -21.82
N CYS A 55 -14.29 -9.23 -21.72
CA CYS A 55 -13.76 -10.38 -22.44
C CYS A 55 -14.19 -11.73 -21.86
N ARG A 56 -14.66 -11.78 -20.60
CA ARG A 56 -15.06 -13.03 -19.95
C ARG A 56 -16.52 -13.37 -20.25
N THR A 57 -16.76 -14.61 -20.65
CA THR A 57 -18.07 -15.06 -21.13
C THR A 57 -19.02 -15.46 -20.00
N PHE A 58 -18.50 -15.91 -18.85
CA PHE A 58 -19.30 -16.40 -17.71
C PHE A 58 -20.33 -17.46 -18.14
N ASN A 59 -19.86 -18.57 -18.71
CA ASN A 59 -20.70 -19.61 -19.33
C ASN A 59 -21.82 -20.12 -18.40
N SER A 60 -21.57 -20.25 -17.10
CA SER A 60 -22.58 -20.71 -16.13
C SER A 60 -23.71 -19.71 -15.86
N LEU A 61 -23.49 -18.42 -16.14
CA LEU A 61 -24.55 -17.40 -16.11
C LEU A 61 -25.32 -17.34 -17.45
N SER A 62 -24.70 -17.80 -18.54
CA SER A 62 -25.25 -17.79 -19.90
C SER A 62 -26.04 -19.05 -20.26
N ALA A 63 -25.85 -20.15 -19.54
CA ALA A 63 -26.57 -21.39 -19.77
C ALA A 63 -28.07 -21.16 -19.54
N ALA A 64 -28.89 -21.60 -20.51
CA ALA A 64 -30.31 -21.81 -20.29
C ALA A 64 -30.48 -22.60 -18.98
N PRO A 65 -31.53 -22.35 -18.18
CA PRO A 65 -31.80 -23.24 -17.05
C PRO A 65 -31.80 -24.65 -17.62
N ASP A 66 -30.90 -25.52 -17.13
CA ASP A 66 -31.07 -26.95 -17.35
C ASP A 66 -32.53 -27.21 -17.00
N THR A 67 -33.35 -27.56 -18.00
CA THR A 67 -33.75 -28.95 -18.03
C THR A 67 -33.99 -29.55 -16.66
N ALA A 68 -34.76 -28.94 -15.75
CA ALA A 68 -34.74 -29.34 -14.34
C ALA A 68 -35.03 -30.83 -14.31
N SER A 69 -33.98 -31.62 -14.14
CA SER A 69 -34.03 -33.03 -14.47
C SER A 69 -34.89 -33.65 -13.39
N GLU A 70 -36.02 -34.23 -13.79
CA GLU A 70 -36.97 -34.76 -12.82
C GLU A 70 -36.24 -35.78 -11.94
N LEU A 71 -36.14 -35.44 -10.66
CA LEU A 71 -35.57 -36.30 -9.64
C LEU A 71 -36.71 -36.97 -8.88
N ARG A 72 -36.72 -38.31 -8.88
CA ARG A 72 -37.72 -39.09 -8.16
C ARG A 72 -37.05 -40.14 -7.28
N LEU A 73 -37.24 -40.03 -5.97
CA LEU A 73 -36.84 -41.10 -5.05
C LEU A 73 -37.76 -42.32 -5.25
N VAL A 74 -37.18 -43.51 -5.47
CA VAL A 74 -37.97 -44.71 -5.77
C VAL A 74 -38.04 -45.65 -4.58
N GLU A 75 -36.92 -45.94 -3.94
CA GLU A 75 -36.87 -46.84 -2.78
C GLU A 75 -35.61 -46.65 -1.92
N ILE A 76 -35.72 -47.13 -0.67
CA ILE A 76 -34.59 -47.35 0.22
C ILE A 76 -34.63 -48.81 0.66
N GLY A 77 -33.58 -49.56 0.32
CA GLY A 77 -33.46 -50.99 0.54
C GLY A 77 -32.14 -51.39 1.20
N ASP A 78 -31.98 -52.70 1.40
CA ASP A 78 -30.73 -53.35 1.86
C ASP A 78 -30.06 -52.67 3.06
N ILE A 79 -30.88 -52.17 3.99
CA ILE A 79 -30.38 -51.49 5.19
C ILE A 79 -29.73 -52.51 6.11
N SER A 80 -28.45 -52.30 6.40
CA SER A 80 -27.67 -53.15 7.30
C SER A 80 -26.80 -52.30 8.22
N GLY A 81 -26.85 -52.58 9.53
CA GLY A 81 -26.00 -51.92 10.54
C GLY A 81 -26.27 -50.42 10.77
N ILE A 82 -27.47 -49.94 10.41
CA ILE A 82 -27.92 -48.56 10.62
C ILE A 82 -29.09 -48.55 11.60
N GLU A 83 -28.90 -47.92 12.75
CA GLU A 83 -29.83 -47.85 13.88
C GLU A 83 -30.43 -49.23 14.21
N ASN A 84 -31.67 -49.29 14.71
CA ASN A 84 -32.42 -50.53 14.90
C ASN A 84 -33.31 -50.84 13.68
N LEU A 85 -32.88 -50.47 12.46
CA LEU A 85 -33.60 -50.75 11.23
C LEU A 85 -33.24 -52.14 10.72
N ALA A 86 -34.22 -53.04 10.65
CA ALA A 86 -34.10 -54.38 10.09
C ALA A 86 -35.26 -54.70 9.14
N PRO A 87 -35.43 -53.92 8.06
CA PRO A 87 -36.53 -54.15 7.13
C PRO A 87 -36.34 -55.46 6.37
N ARG A 88 -37.42 -56.25 6.25
CA ARG A 88 -37.42 -57.48 5.43
C ARG A 88 -37.65 -57.20 3.94
N ARG A 89 -38.14 -56.00 3.61
CA ARG A 89 -38.43 -55.54 2.26
C ARG A 89 -38.00 -54.08 2.12
N PRO A 90 -37.56 -53.65 0.93
CA PRO A 90 -37.31 -52.24 0.67
C PRO A 90 -38.55 -51.37 0.93
N LEU A 91 -38.31 -50.14 1.40
CA LEU A 91 -39.33 -49.12 1.51
C LEU A 91 -39.48 -48.43 0.16
N THR A 92 -40.60 -48.66 -0.53
CA THR A 92 -40.88 -48.08 -1.84
C THR A 92 -41.77 -46.84 -1.71
N PHE A 93 -41.49 -45.81 -2.50
CA PHE A 93 -42.27 -44.56 -2.53
C PHE A 93 -43.37 -44.55 -3.60
N GLY A 94 -43.48 -45.62 -4.38
CA GLY A 94 -44.50 -45.77 -5.43
C GLY A 94 -44.31 -44.81 -6.62
N ALA A 95 -45.32 -44.74 -7.48
CA ALA A 95 -45.34 -43.89 -8.69
C ALA A 95 -46.16 -42.59 -8.53
N GLY A 96 -46.92 -42.44 -7.43
CA GLY A 96 -47.72 -41.23 -7.15
C GLY A 96 -46.89 -40.06 -6.61
N ASN A 97 -47.47 -38.86 -6.60
CA ASN A 97 -46.79 -37.65 -6.10
C ASN A 97 -46.83 -37.51 -4.57
N LEU A 98 -47.58 -38.37 -3.90
CA LEU A 98 -47.68 -38.43 -2.44
C LEU A 98 -47.50 -39.88 -1.99
N ALA A 99 -46.53 -40.10 -1.10
CA ALA A 99 -46.30 -41.37 -0.44
C ALA A 99 -46.53 -41.19 1.07
N VAL A 100 -47.48 -41.93 1.63
CA VAL A 100 -47.77 -41.89 3.07
C VAL A 100 -47.19 -43.14 3.72
N ILE A 101 -46.19 -42.95 4.59
CA ILE A 101 -45.55 -44.02 5.35
C ILE A 101 -46.01 -43.93 6.80
N TYR A 102 -46.73 -44.96 7.26
CA TYR A 102 -47.27 -45.01 8.62
C TYR A 102 -46.83 -46.31 9.33
N GLY A 103 -46.92 -46.29 10.66
CA GLY A 103 -46.53 -47.41 11.51
C GLY A 103 -46.50 -46.99 12.97
N HIS A 104 -46.41 -47.95 13.88
CA HIS A 104 -46.37 -47.69 15.32
C HIS A 104 -45.17 -46.83 15.75
N ASN A 105 -45.25 -46.20 16.92
CA ASN A 105 -44.08 -45.53 17.50
C ASN A 105 -42.96 -46.55 17.72
N GLY A 106 -41.72 -46.17 17.39
CA GLY A 106 -40.58 -47.08 17.40
C GLY A 106 -40.42 -47.96 16.16
N SER A 107 -41.31 -47.88 15.15
CA SER A 107 -41.21 -48.69 13.92
C SER A 107 -40.10 -48.28 12.94
N GLY A 108 -39.24 -47.33 13.31
CA GLY A 108 -38.10 -46.91 12.48
C GLY A 108 -38.36 -45.78 11.46
N LYS A 109 -39.58 -45.20 11.40
CA LYS A 109 -39.92 -44.12 10.43
C LYS A 109 -38.90 -42.98 10.40
N SER A 110 -38.58 -42.42 11.57
CA SER A 110 -37.59 -41.34 11.68
C SER A 110 -36.17 -41.78 11.28
N GLY A 111 -35.85 -43.07 11.39
CA GLY A 111 -34.56 -43.61 10.95
C GLY A 111 -34.36 -43.50 9.44
N TYR A 112 -35.41 -43.77 8.66
CA TYR A 112 -35.40 -43.54 7.21
C TYR A 112 -35.19 -42.06 6.86
N THR A 113 -35.87 -41.15 7.57
CA THR A 113 -35.67 -39.71 7.39
C THR A 113 -34.23 -39.30 7.70
N ARG A 114 -33.60 -39.86 8.75
CA ARG A 114 -32.19 -39.57 9.08
C ARG A 114 -31.23 -40.09 8.03
N ILE A 115 -31.48 -41.28 7.45
CA ILE A 115 -30.70 -41.80 6.33
C ILE A 115 -30.74 -40.81 5.17
N LEU A 116 -31.94 -40.38 4.75
CA LEU A 116 -32.11 -39.40 3.68
C LEU A 116 -31.45 -38.06 4.01
N LYS A 117 -31.65 -37.55 5.23
CA LYS A 117 -31.07 -36.27 5.68
C LYS A 117 -29.55 -36.29 5.54
N ARG A 118 -28.92 -37.41 5.93
CA ARG A 118 -27.47 -37.60 5.85
C ARG A 118 -26.99 -37.81 4.41
N ALA A 119 -27.65 -38.68 3.64
CA ALA A 119 -27.29 -38.98 2.25
C ALA A 119 -27.48 -37.76 1.32
N CYS A 120 -28.46 -36.90 1.59
CA CYS A 120 -28.68 -35.64 0.85
C CYS A 120 -27.75 -34.51 1.32
N GLY A 121 -26.94 -34.72 2.37
CA GLY A 121 -26.03 -33.69 2.89
C GLY A 121 -26.72 -32.49 3.52
N LYS A 122 -27.94 -32.65 4.05
CA LYS A 122 -28.66 -31.56 4.70
C LYS A 122 -27.92 -31.12 5.98
N PRO A 123 -28.00 -29.83 6.34
CA PRO A 123 -27.37 -29.33 7.55
C PRO A 123 -28.00 -29.99 8.79
N ARG A 124 -27.27 -29.97 9.92
CA ARG A 124 -27.76 -30.50 11.22
C ARG A 124 -28.13 -31.98 11.18
N THR A 125 -27.37 -32.76 10.42
CA THR A 125 -27.47 -34.22 10.47
C THR A 125 -26.62 -34.76 11.60
N THR A 126 -27.24 -35.52 12.50
CA THR A 126 -26.49 -36.36 13.43
C THR A 126 -25.89 -37.55 12.69
N ALA A 127 -24.70 -37.97 13.10
CA ALA A 127 -24.13 -39.21 12.57
C ALA A 127 -25.08 -40.38 12.84
N LEU A 128 -25.39 -41.14 11.79
CA LEU A 128 -26.13 -42.39 11.91
C LEU A 128 -25.34 -43.31 12.84
N LYS A 129 -26.03 -43.94 13.80
CA LYS A 129 -25.42 -44.84 14.79
C LYS A 129 -25.77 -46.29 14.46
N PRO A 130 -24.97 -47.29 14.87
CA PRO A 130 -25.37 -48.69 14.80
C PRO A 130 -26.43 -49.02 15.87
N ASN A 131 -27.02 -50.22 15.80
CA ASN A 131 -27.93 -50.72 16.83
C ASN A 131 -27.19 -50.86 18.17
N VAL A 132 -27.66 -50.18 19.22
CA VAL A 132 -27.03 -50.22 20.55
C VAL A 132 -27.29 -51.54 21.29
N PHE A 133 -28.27 -52.32 20.86
CA PHE A 133 -28.62 -53.60 21.47
C PHE A 133 -27.90 -54.81 20.82
N GLN A 134 -27.06 -54.56 19.82
CA GLN A 134 -26.31 -55.60 19.11
C GLN A 134 -24.80 -55.27 19.16
N GLY A 135 -23.97 -56.30 18.92
CA GLY A 135 -22.54 -56.08 18.73
C GLY A 135 -22.24 -55.19 17.51
N PRO A 136 -21.01 -54.67 17.37
CA PRO A 136 -20.62 -53.86 16.23
C PRO A 136 -20.93 -54.56 14.89
N PRO A 137 -21.71 -53.93 13.98
CA PRO A 137 -22.10 -54.57 12.74
C PRO A 137 -20.93 -54.62 11.75
N ALA A 138 -20.82 -55.73 10.99
CA ALA A 138 -19.77 -55.92 9.99
C ALA A 138 -19.89 -54.93 8.79
N LYS A 139 -21.11 -54.50 8.46
CA LYS A 139 -21.41 -53.51 7.42
C LYS A 139 -22.39 -52.48 7.93
N ARG A 140 -22.26 -51.25 7.44
CA ARG A 140 -23.15 -50.13 7.76
C ARG A 140 -23.51 -49.41 6.46
N GLN A 141 -24.58 -49.83 5.82
CA GLN A 141 -24.93 -49.38 4.46
C GLN A 141 -26.43 -49.52 4.18
N CYS A 142 -26.87 -48.86 3.11
CA CYS A 142 -28.19 -49.06 2.51
C CYS A 142 -28.11 -48.81 1.00
N THR A 143 -29.07 -49.35 0.26
CA THR A 143 -29.28 -49.04 -1.16
C THR A 143 -30.31 -47.93 -1.27
N ILE A 144 -29.96 -46.81 -1.91
CA ILE A 144 -30.89 -45.75 -2.27
C ILE A 144 -31.07 -45.77 -3.77
N ARG A 145 -32.30 -45.96 -4.25
CA ARG A 145 -32.62 -45.94 -5.67
C ARG A 145 -33.49 -44.76 -6.00
N TYR A 146 -33.08 -44.00 -7.01
CA TYR A 146 -33.76 -42.81 -7.49
C TYR A 146 -33.71 -42.76 -9.01
N LYS A 147 -34.63 -42.02 -9.62
CA LYS A 147 -34.62 -41.70 -11.05
C LYS A 147 -34.17 -40.28 -11.25
N LEU A 148 -33.23 -40.07 -12.18
CA LEU A 148 -32.81 -38.74 -12.62
C LEU A 148 -32.99 -38.67 -14.13
N ALA A 149 -33.78 -37.70 -14.60
CA ALA A 149 -34.15 -37.59 -16.02
C ALA A 149 -34.73 -38.90 -16.60
N GLY A 150 -35.48 -39.64 -15.78
CA GLY A 150 -36.10 -40.92 -16.16
C GLY A 150 -35.21 -42.16 -16.02
N GLU A 151 -33.89 -42.00 -15.86
CA GLU A 151 -32.93 -43.11 -15.71
C GLU A 151 -32.91 -43.61 -14.26
N ASP A 152 -33.08 -44.92 -14.05
CA ASP A 152 -33.07 -45.55 -12.73
C ASP A 152 -31.63 -45.79 -12.24
N ARG A 153 -31.30 -45.21 -11.08
CA ARG A 153 -29.95 -45.23 -10.50
C ARG A 153 -29.99 -45.81 -9.09
N PRO A 154 -29.52 -47.06 -8.88
CA PRO A 154 -29.29 -47.60 -7.56
C PRO A 154 -27.89 -47.24 -7.05
N ILE A 155 -27.79 -46.71 -5.84
CA ILE A 155 -26.53 -46.42 -5.17
C ILE A 155 -26.45 -47.16 -3.84
N GLU A 156 -25.39 -47.95 -3.66
CA GLU A 156 -24.98 -48.45 -2.35
C GLU A 156 -24.28 -47.30 -1.60
N TRP A 157 -24.91 -46.84 -0.52
CA TRP A 157 -24.40 -45.74 0.30
C TRP A 157 -24.02 -46.24 1.69
N LYS A 158 -22.78 -45.99 2.10
CA LYS A 158 -22.30 -46.35 3.44
C LYS A 158 -22.74 -45.31 4.46
N ALA A 159 -23.06 -45.76 5.66
CA ALA A 159 -23.56 -44.89 6.71
C ALA A 159 -22.55 -43.80 7.07
N ASN A 160 -22.92 -42.54 6.84
CA ASN A 160 -22.12 -41.34 7.06
C ASN A 160 -21.03 -41.04 6.01
N ASP A 161 -21.04 -41.72 4.86
CA ASP A 161 -20.20 -41.34 3.73
C ASP A 161 -20.58 -39.96 3.17
N ALA A 162 -19.81 -39.51 2.18
CA ALA A 162 -20.10 -38.27 1.46
C ALA A 162 -21.55 -38.23 0.95
N PRO A 163 -22.18 -37.04 0.91
CA PRO A 163 -23.50 -36.87 0.33
C PRO A 163 -23.53 -37.31 -1.14
N ILE A 164 -24.66 -37.86 -1.57
CA ILE A 164 -24.92 -38.23 -2.96
C ILE A 164 -25.33 -36.97 -3.72
N ASP A 165 -24.53 -36.57 -4.70
CA ASP A 165 -24.70 -35.32 -5.44
C ASP A 165 -26.09 -35.20 -6.10
N ASP A 166 -26.56 -36.27 -6.75
CA ASP A 166 -27.82 -36.30 -7.49
C ASP A 166 -29.05 -36.00 -6.60
N ILE A 167 -29.02 -36.33 -5.31
CA ILE A 167 -30.17 -36.18 -4.40
C ILE A 167 -30.05 -35.02 -3.42
N LYS A 168 -29.01 -34.18 -3.53
CA LYS A 168 -28.86 -32.98 -2.67
C LYS A 168 -30.05 -32.02 -2.75
N ALA A 169 -30.74 -32.01 -3.89
CA ALA A 169 -31.91 -31.20 -4.16
C ALA A 169 -33.18 -31.66 -3.41
N ILE A 170 -33.22 -32.89 -2.86
CA ILE A 170 -34.40 -33.37 -2.11
C ILE A 170 -34.55 -32.57 -0.83
N ASP A 171 -35.68 -31.90 -0.63
CA ASP A 171 -35.96 -31.21 0.62
C ASP A 171 -36.55 -32.12 1.69
N ILE A 172 -36.10 -31.94 2.93
CA ILE A 172 -36.45 -32.78 4.08
C ILE A 172 -36.90 -31.88 5.21
N PHE A 173 -38.17 -32.01 5.56
CA PHE A 173 -38.80 -31.31 6.67
C PHE A 173 -39.19 -32.31 7.76
N ASP A 174 -38.53 -32.24 8.91
CA ASP A 174 -38.78 -33.07 10.08
C ASP A 174 -39.02 -32.20 11.34
N LEU A 175 -39.30 -32.84 12.48
CA LEU A 175 -39.56 -32.15 13.73
C LEU A 175 -38.36 -31.30 14.20
N GLU A 176 -37.14 -31.75 13.94
CA GLU A 176 -35.92 -31.02 14.30
C GLU A 176 -35.78 -29.75 13.46
N THR A 177 -36.03 -29.85 12.14
CA THR A 177 -36.09 -28.72 11.22
C THR A 177 -37.20 -27.74 11.63
N ALA A 178 -38.41 -28.22 11.97
CA ALA A 178 -39.51 -27.38 12.41
C ALA A 178 -39.19 -26.63 13.72
N THR A 179 -38.62 -27.33 14.71
CA THR A 179 -38.22 -26.72 15.99
C THR A 179 -37.17 -25.64 15.78
N PHE A 180 -36.22 -25.87 14.88
CA PHE A 180 -35.23 -24.86 14.54
C PHE A 180 -35.86 -23.58 13.96
N TYR A 181 -36.76 -23.70 12.99
CA TYR A 181 -37.42 -22.53 12.39
C TYR A 181 -38.22 -21.70 13.40
N LEU A 182 -38.76 -22.31 14.45
CA LEU A 182 -39.58 -21.65 15.47
C LEU A 182 -38.78 -21.04 16.62
N SER A 183 -37.59 -21.56 16.91
CA SER A 183 -36.82 -21.21 18.12
C SER A 183 -35.67 -20.23 17.88
N GLN A 184 -35.26 -20.00 16.63
CA GLN A 184 -34.18 -19.07 16.31
C GLN A 184 -34.66 -17.95 15.38
N GLU A 185 -34.41 -16.70 15.79
CA GLU A 185 -34.46 -15.54 14.91
C GLU A 185 -33.43 -15.75 13.79
N THR A 186 -33.88 -16.27 12.65
CA THR A 186 -33.03 -16.45 11.48
C THR A 186 -33.55 -15.49 10.41
N GLU A 187 -32.72 -14.52 10.00
CA GLU A 187 -32.96 -13.76 8.77
C GLU A 187 -33.20 -14.74 7.62
N ALA A 188 -34.11 -14.40 6.71
CA ALA A 188 -34.62 -15.27 5.65
C ALA A 188 -33.55 -16.21 5.06
N SER A 189 -33.63 -17.50 5.42
CA SER A 189 -32.52 -18.46 5.34
C SER A 189 -32.26 -19.03 3.94
N TYR A 190 -32.85 -18.45 2.90
CA TYR A 190 -32.64 -18.86 1.51
C TYR A 190 -32.01 -17.72 0.71
N THR A 191 -30.71 -17.83 0.49
CA THR A 191 -29.99 -17.02 -0.49
C THR A 191 -29.92 -17.81 -1.80
N PRO A 192 -30.53 -17.34 -2.90
CA PRO A 192 -30.39 -17.99 -4.19
C PRO A 192 -28.91 -18.16 -4.56
N PRO A 193 -28.49 -19.26 -5.20
CA PRO A 193 -27.08 -19.49 -5.55
C PRO A 193 -26.43 -18.32 -6.32
N SER A 194 -27.21 -17.64 -7.17
CA SER A 194 -26.78 -16.46 -7.91
C SER A 194 -26.43 -15.28 -6.99
N VAL A 195 -27.11 -15.12 -5.87
CA VAL A 195 -26.84 -14.08 -4.86
C VAL A 195 -25.73 -14.51 -3.90
N ALA A 196 -25.62 -15.82 -3.61
CA ALA A 196 -24.54 -16.37 -2.78
C ALA A 196 -23.14 -16.15 -3.39
N LEU A 197 -23.06 -15.96 -4.71
CA LEU A 197 -21.83 -15.57 -5.41
C LEU A 197 -21.21 -14.31 -4.81
N PHE A 198 -21.99 -13.26 -4.52
CA PHE A 198 -21.47 -11.99 -3.99
C PHE A 198 -20.83 -12.15 -2.61
N GLY A 199 -21.46 -12.92 -1.72
CA GLY A 199 -20.91 -13.22 -0.40
C GLY A 199 -19.59 -14.00 -0.51
N THR A 200 -19.47 -14.88 -1.51
CA THR A 200 -18.23 -15.64 -1.75
C THR A 200 -17.16 -14.77 -2.38
N LEU A 201 -17.52 -13.91 -3.34
CA LEU A 201 -16.63 -12.96 -4.00
C LEU A 201 -16.07 -11.94 -3.00
N SER A 202 -16.88 -11.44 -2.07
CA SER A 202 -16.43 -10.58 -0.97
C SER A 202 -15.34 -11.25 -0.13
N LYS A 203 -15.51 -12.53 0.24
CA LYS A 203 -14.48 -13.30 0.96
C LYS A 203 -13.19 -13.46 0.14
N VAL A 204 -13.30 -13.56 -1.19
CA VAL A 204 -12.12 -13.59 -2.08
C VAL A 204 -11.39 -12.25 -2.04
N CYS A 205 -12.10 -11.12 -2.08
CA CYS A 205 -11.50 -9.79 -1.93
C CYS A 205 -10.72 -9.66 -0.62
N ASP A 206 -11.26 -10.16 0.50
CA ASP A 206 -10.56 -10.16 1.80
C ASP A 206 -9.29 -11.01 1.78
N ARG A 207 -9.32 -12.18 1.12
CA ARG A 207 -8.14 -13.04 0.92
C ARG A 207 -7.07 -12.34 0.07
N VAL A 208 -7.47 -11.69 -1.02
CA VAL A 208 -6.58 -10.90 -1.89
C VAL A 208 -5.94 -9.75 -1.10
N LYS A 209 -6.74 -8.98 -0.35
CA LYS A 209 -6.26 -7.91 0.54
C LYS A 209 -5.23 -8.43 1.54
N THR A 210 -5.54 -9.53 2.22
CA THR A 210 -4.63 -10.15 3.20
C THR A 210 -3.31 -10.55 2.56
N LYS A 211 -3.35 -11.13 1.34
CA LYS A 211 -2.14 -11.52 0.62
C LYS A 211 -1.28 -10.32 0.22
N LEU A 212 -1.89 -9.25 -0.27
CA LEU A 212 -1.19 -8.01 -0.61
C LEU A 212 -0.59 -7.34 0.63
N GLN A 213 -1.29 -7.36 1.77
CA GLN A 213 -0.76 -6.84 3.03
C GLN A 213 0.48 -7.61 3.47
N GLN A 214 0.43 -8.95 3.43
CA GLN A 214 1.60 -9.79 3.74
C GLN A 214 2.78 -9.51 2.83
N GLU A 215 2.55 -9.29 1.53
CA GLU A 215 3.63 -8.93 0.60
C GLU A 215 4.19 -7.54 0.91
N GLN A 216 3.34 -6.57 1.25
CA GLN A 216 3.75 -5.23 1.66
C GLN A 216 4.60 -5.27 2.94
N ASP A 217 4.17 -6.03 3.95
CA ASP A 217 4.86 -6.14 5.24
C ASP A 217 6.25 -6.80 5.10
N ASN A 218 6.43 -7.64 4.07
CA ASN A 218 7.71 -8.27 3.75
C ASN A 218 8.68 -7.36 2.97
N LEU A 219 8.25 -6.18 2.51
CA LEU A 219 9.13 -5.25 1.83
C LEU A 219 10.12 -4.63 2.81
N VAL A 220 11.41 -4.59 2.43
CA VAL A 220 12.44 -3.93 3.21
C VAL A 220 12.27 -2.41 3.06
N THR A 221 11.73 -1.78 4.09
CA THR A 221 11.47 -0.32 4.12
C THR A 221 12.59 0.47 4.79
N ASN A 222 13.47 -0.19 5.54
CA ASN A 222 14.53 0.46 6.29
C ASN A 222 15.82 0.56 5.47
N LEU A 223 16.41 1.75 5.46
CA LEU A 223 17.76 1.96 4.96
C LEU A 223 18.77 1.24 5.88
N PRO A 224 19.85 0.65 5.32
CA PRO A 224 20.99 0.20 6.10
C PRO A 224 21.49 1.24 7.10
N ILE A 225 21.97 0.79 8.26
CA ILE A 225 22.49 1.69 9.29
C ILE A 225 23.84 2.24 8.83
N LEU A 226 23.93 3.56 8.68
CA LEU A 226 25.17 4.24 8.36
C LEU A 226 26.06 4.34 9.62
N PRO A 227 27.32 3.88 9.58
CA PRO A 227 28.26 4.05 10.69
C PRO A 227 28.43 5.52 11.11
N SER A 228 28.56 5.76 12.41
CA SER A 228 28.58 7.10 13.01
C SER A 228 29.74 7.97 12.51
N GLU A 229 30.89 7.36 12.23
CA GLU A 229 32.08 7.98 11.65
C GLU A 229 31.84 8.58 10.25
N TYR A 230 30.87 8.05 9.49
CA TYR A 230 30.53 8.57 8.16
C TYR A 230 29.33 9.53 8.18
N ALA A 231 28.61 9.64 9.29
CA ALA A 231 27.38 10.42 9.39
C ALA A 231 27.56 11.91 9.11
N GLY A 232 28.76 12.47 9.39
CA GLY A 232 29.10 13.87 9.13
C GLY A 232 29.69 14.15 7.76
N THR A 233 29.92 13.13 6.94
CA THR A 233 30.44 13.31 5.58
C THR A 233 29.35 13.83 4.64
N SER A 234 29.73 14.50 3.55
CA SER A 234 28.78 14.96 2.53
C SER A 234 27.93 13.80 1.99
N VAL A 235 28.55 12.64 1.75
CA VAL A 235 27.87 11.41 1.31
C VAL A 235 26.93 10.87 2.39
N GLY A 236 27.36 10.86 3.66
CA GLY A 236 26.52 10.41 4.78
C GLY A 236 25.29 11.29 5.02
N ILE A 237 25.42 12.60 4.83
CA ILE A 237 24.30 13.55 4.89
C ILE A 237 23.34 13.28 3.72
N ALA A 238 23.86 13.09 2.50
CA ALA A 238 23.05 12.77 1.32
C ALA A 238 22.30 11.43 1.46
N TYR A 239 22.97 10.40 1.99
CA TYR A 239 22.39 9.09 2.27
C TYR A 239 21.17 9.19 3.20
N LYS A 240 21.26 10.00 4.26
CA LYS A 240 20.14 10.23 5.19
C LYS A 240 19.01 11.06 4.58
N ALA A 241 19.29 11.81 3.51
CA ALA A 241 18.33 12.64 2.81
C ALA A 241 17.68 11.94 1.60
N LEU A 242 17.94 10.63 1.39
CA LEU A 242 17.34 9.85 0.32
C LEU A 242 15.80 9.89 0.42
N LYS A 243 15.16 10.16 -0.71
CA LYS A 243 13.70 10.23 -0.86
C LYS A 243 13.24 9.31 -2.00
N PRO A 244 11.98 8.81 -1.97
CA PRO A 244 11.47 7.92 -3.01
C PRO A 244 11.49 8.51 -4.42
N ASN A 245 11.45 9.84 -4.55
CA ASN A 245 11.39 10.57 -5.81
C ASN A 245 12.69 11.35 -6.12
N LEU A 246 13.82 10.93 -5.56
CA LEU A 246 15.08 11.58 -5.81
C LEU A 246 15.54 11.31 -7.25
N ASP A 247 16.00 12.36 -7.94
CA ASP A 247 16.51 12.26 -9.30
C ASP A 247 17.77 11.36 -9.38
N GLU A 248 17.87 10.58 -10.45
CA GLU A 248 18.98 9.66 -10.66
C GLU A 248 20.33 10.41 -10.79
N GLY A 249 20.32 11.61 -11.39
CA GLY A 249 21.49 12.48 -11.46
C GLY A 249 21.97 12.94 -10.09
N ALA A 250 21.04 13.21 -9.16
CA ALA A 250 21.38 13.55 -7.78
C ALA A 250 22.08 12.37 -7.07
N ILE A 251 21.64 11.13 -7.31
CA ILE A 251 22.27 9.92 -6.76
C ILE A 251 23.69 9.71 -7.32
N GLN A 252 23.87 9.94 -8.63
CA GLN A 252 25.17 9.78 -9.28
C GLN A 252 26.23 10.73 -8.70
N HIS A 253 25.84 11.92 -8.25
CA HIS A 253 26.78 12.92 -7.72
C HIS A 253 27.55 12.44 -6.47
N PHE A 254 26.97 11.58 -5.64
CA PHE A 254 27.62 11.11 -4.40
C PHE A 254 27.93 9.61 -4.38
N THR A 255 27.61 8.88 -5.45
CA THR A 255 27.99 7.46 -5.63
C THR A 255 29.15 7.29 -6.60
N LYS A 256 29.45 8.29 -7.42
CA LYS A 256 30.55 8.25 -8.39
C LYS A 256 31.89 8.60 -7.74
N TRP A 257 32.87 7.72 -7.91
CA TRP A 257 34.26 7.95 -7.56
C TRP A 257 35.07 8.31 -8.81
N ASP A 258 35.73 9.47 -8.82
CA ASP A 258 36.50 9.93 -9.96
C ASP A 258 38.03 9.93 -9.73
N LYS A 259 38.79 10.33 -10.76
CA LYS A 259 40.26 10.39 -10.70
C LYS A 259 40.75 11.45 -9.70
N ASN A 260 39.99 12.52 -9.51
CA ASN A 260 40.32 13.58 -8.56
C ASN A 260 40.10 13.10 -7.11
N ASP A 261 39.06 12.30 -6.86
CA ASP A 261 38.84 11.65 -5.56
C ASP A 261 40.02 10.73 -5.21
N SER A 262 40.45 9.88 -6.15
CA SER A 262 41.61 9.01 -5.99
C SER A 262 42.88 9.81 -5.67
N LYS A 263 43.13 10.89 -6.42
CA LYS A 263 44.29 11.77 -6.18
C LYS A 263 44.22 12.45 -4.81
N THR A 264 43.03 12.86 -4.38
CA THR A 264 42.81 13.49 -3.07
C THR A 264 43.07 12.48 -1.95
N LEU A 265 42.62 11.23 -2.11
CA LEU A 265 42.89 10.14 -1.18
C LEU A 265 44.39 9.85 -1.08
N ASP A 266 45.11 9.77 -2.20
CA ASP A 266 46.56 9.55 -2.21
C ASP A 266 47.31 10.69 -1.50
N GLN A 267 46.92 11.94 -1.74
CA GLN A 267 47.49 13.11 -1.07
C GLN A 267 47.20 13.11 0.44
N LEU A 268 46.01 12.68 0.87
CA LEU A 268 45.66 12.55 2.27
C LEU A 268 46.48 11.44 2.94
N ALA A 269 46.62 10.28 2.28
CA ALA A 269 47.45 9.18 2.75
C ALA A 269 48.91 9.62 2.93
N GLU A 270 49.46 10.35 1.94
CA GLU A 270 50.83 10.86 2.03
C GLU A 270 51.00 11.87 3.18
N ARG A 271 50.03 12.77 3.40
CA ARG A 271 50.07 13.72 4.52
C ARG A 271 50.06 13.02 5.89
N LEU A 272 49.38 11.87 5.97
CA LEU A 272 49.28 11.09 7.20
C LEU A 272 50.52 10.22 7.49
N LYS A 273 51.44 10.05 6.53
CA LYS A 273 52.72 9.32 6.74
C LYS A 273 53.71 10.04 7.67
N THR A 274 53.41 11.25 8.10
CA THR A 274 54.26 11.99 9.04
C THR A 274 54.15 11.40 10.46
N SER A 275 55.22 11.49 11.25
CA SER A 275 55.29 10.88 12.59
C SER A 275 54.26 11.44 13.58
N ASP A 276 53.88 12.72 13.44
CA ASP A 276 52.77 13.34 14.18
C ASP A 276 52.04 14.36 13.27
N PRO A 277 51.00 13.91 12.53
CA PRO A 277 50.21 14.78 11.66
C PRO A 277 49.48 15.89 12.43
N GLY A 278 49.11 15.64 13.69
CA GLY A 278 48.39 16.58 14.54
C GLY A 278 49.25 17.79 14.93
N SER A 279 50.49 17.54 15.35
CA SER A 279 51.46 18.60 15.63
C SER A 279 51.81 19.39 14.37
N LEU A 280 52.01 18.73 13.23
CA LEU A 280 52.28 19.40 11.96
C LEU A 280 51.11 20.33 11.54
N ALA A 281 49.87 19.87 11.70
CA ALA A 281 48.68 20.69 11.41
C ALA A 281 48.60 21.92 12.33
N ARG A 282 48.90 21.78 13.63
CA ARG A 282 48.95 22.91 14.57
C ARG A 282 50.00 23.93 14.15
N LYS A 283 51.23 23.49 13.85
CA LYS A 283 52.31 24.37 13.36
C LYS A 283 51.89 25.14 12.11
N LYS A 284 51.36 24.45 11.09
CA LYS A 284 50.89 25.10 9.85
C LYS A 284 49.79 26.13 10.09
N ARG A 285 48.83 25.87 11.00
CA ARG A 285 47.79 26.85 11.36
C ARG A 285 48.36 28.09 12.02
N VAL A 286 49.32 27.92 12.94
CA VAL A 286 50.00 29.06 13.59
C VAL A 286 50.76 29.89 12.55
N THR A 287 51.53 29.26 11.67
CA THR A 287 52.25 29.96 10.60
C THR A 287 51.30 30.72 9.66
N LYS A 288 50.15 30.14 9.31
CA LYS A 288 49.14 30.84 8.50
C LYS A 288 48.67 32.12 9.18
N VAL A 289 48.31 32.06 10.46
CA VAL A 289 47.85 33.23 11.22
C VAL A 289 48.92 34.33 11.24
N GLN A 290 50.18 33.97 11.44
CA GLN A 290 51.30 34.91 11.41
C GLN A 290 51.46 35.58 10.03
N LEU A 291 51.38 34.80 8.94
CA LEU A 291 51.46 35.32 7.58
C LEU A 291 50.28 36.23 7.23
N ASP A 292 49.07 35.87 7.66
CA ASP A 292 47.87 36.69 7.47
C ASP A 292 47.99 38.04 8.20
N GLN A 293 48.52 38.03 9.42
CA GLN A 293 48.82 39.25 10.19
C GLN A 293 49.88 40.11 9.49
N LEU A 294 50.98 39.51 9.03
CA LEU A 294 52.03 40.22 8.30
C LEU A 294 51.47 40.84 7.01
N ALA A 295 50.67 40.08 6.25
CA ALA A 295 50.04 40.56 5.04
C ALA A 295 49.10 41.74 5.32
N ALA A 296 48.33 41.70 6.42
CA ALA A 296 47.47 42.80 6.83
C ALA A 296 48.27 44.05 7.21
N GLN A 297 49.37 43.90 7.96
CA GLN A 297 50.26 45.01 8.32
C GLN A 297 50.90 45.64 7.08
N LEU A 298 51.39 44.84 6.15
CA LEU A 298 51.97 45.32 4.90
C LEU A 298 50.95 46.09 4.05
N ARG A 299 49.71 45.57 3.93
CA ARG A 299 48.62 46.29 3.23
C ARG A 299 48.32 47.63 3.91
N SER A 300 48.25 47.66 5.24
CA SER A 300 47.99 48.88 5.99
C SER A 300 49.11 49.91 5.83
N ALA A 301 50.37 49.47 5.95
CA ALA A 301 51.54 50.32 5.76
C ALA A 301 51.59 50.90 4.34
N SER A 302 51.36 50.06 3.33
CA SER A 302 51.30 50.47 1.92
C SER A 302 50.20 51.51 1.67
N ALA A 303 49.01 51.31 2.25
CA ALA A 303 47.91 52.28 2.13
C ALA A 303 48.23 53.61 2.82
N ALA A 304 48.93 53.59 3.96
CA ALA A 304 49.31 54.80 4.71
C ALA A 304 50.29 55.70 3.95
N VAL A 305 51.20 55.11 3.15
CA VAL A 305 52.19 55.84 2.34
C VAL A 305 51.77 55.98 0.87
N GLY A 306 50.55 55.58 0.54
CA GLY A 306 50.01 55.61 -0.82
C GLY A 306 49.91 57.02 -1.39
N GLN A 307 49.92 57.12 -2.72
CA GLN A 307 49.91 58.38 -3.44
C GLN A 307 48.69 59.26 -3.10
N GLU A 308 47.55 58.64 -2.78
CA GLU A 308 46.34 59.30 -2.30
C GLU A 308 46.58 60.01 -0.95
N ARG A 309 47.11 59.30 0.07
CA ARG A 309 47.44 59.87 1.39
C ARG A 309 48.50 60.96 1.30
N VAL A 310 49.51 60.79 0.45
CA VAL A 310 50.50 61.84 0.18
C VAL A 310 49.84 63.06 -0.48
N GLY A 311 48.87 62.85 -1.38
CA GLY A 311 48.05 63.89 -1.97
C GLY A 311 47.24 64.67 -0.94
N ASP A 312 46.57 63.96 -0.02
CA ASP A 312 45.80 64.55 1.09
C ASP A 312 46.67 65.42 1.98
N ILE A 313 47.85 64.93 2.38
CA ILE A 313 48.79 65.69 3.21
C ILE A 313 49.25 66.96 2.49
N ARG A 314 49.56 66.87 1.18
CA ARG A 314 49.93 68.05 0.37
C ARG A 314 48.78 69.05 0.25
N LYS A 315 47.53 68.58 0.11
CA LYS A 315 46.34 69.43 0.09
C LYS A 315 46.14 70.13 1.43
N ALA A 316 46.16 69.38 2.53
CA ALA A 316 46.04 69.94 3.88
C ALA A 316 47.14 70.98 4.17
N ARG A 317 48.38 70.73 3.73
CA ARG A 317 49.47 71.71 3.84
C ARG A 317 49.20 72.99 3.06
N ARG A 318 48.71 72.90 1.83
CA ARG A 318 48.34 74.08 1.01
C ARG A 318 47.22 74.88 1.66
N GLU A 319 46.20 74.20 2.17
CA GLU A 319 45.08 74.84 2.87
C GLU A 319 45.52 75.53 4.16
N ALA A 320 46.38 74.88 4.95
CA ALA A 320 46.92 75.46 6.18
C ALA A 320 47.74 76.73 5.88
N LEU A 321 48.58 76.71 4.84
CA LEU A 321 49.36 77.88 4.41
C LEU A 321 48.46 79.02 3.91
N ALA A 322 47.44 78.71 3.11
CA ALA A 322 46.49 79.70 2.63
C ALA A 322 45.71 80.37 3.77
N LYS A 323 45.18 79.56 4.71
CA LYS A 323 44.48 80.06 5.91
C LYS A 323 45.39 80.92 6.79
N ARG A 324 46.65 80.50 6.97
CA ARG A 324 47.64 81.28 7.74
C ARG A 324 47.95 82.61 7.07
N ARG A 325 48.10 82.64 5.74
CA ARG A 325 48.33 83.85 4.96
C ARG A 325 47.16 84.84 5.08
N ILE A 326 45.92 84.35 4.92
CA ILE A 326 44.70 85.16 5.09
C ILE A 326 44.68 85.78 6.50
N ALA A 327 44.98 84.99 7.55
CA ALA A 327 45.00 85.50 8.91
C ALA A 327 46.10 86.56 9.15
N THR A 328 47.29 86.41 8.56
CA THR A 328 48.36 87.43 8.66
C THR A 328 48.05 88.70 7.86
N GLU A 329 47.42 88.56 6.70
CA GLU A 329 47.00 89.71 5.89
C GLU A 329 45.85 90.46 6.59
N SER A 330 44.91 89.77 7.24
CA SER A 330 43.82 90.42 7.99
C SER A 330 44.32 91.23 9.19
N THR A 331 45.41 90.81 9.85
CA THR A 331 46.02 91.59 10.95
C THR A 331 46.68 92.90 10.50
N GLN A 332 47.03 93.06 9.21
CA GLN A 332 47.57 94.34 8.70
C GLN A 332 46.48 95.36 8.37
N VAL A 333 45.20 94.94 8.31
CA VAL A 333 44.05 95.80 8.00
C VAL A 333 43.61 96.66 9.19
N ASP A 334 44.14 96.42 10.40
CA ASP A 334 43.89 97.21 11.62
C ASP A 334 44.42 98.67 11.58
N SER A 335 45.00 99.10 10.45
CA SER A 335 45.33 100.51 10.19
C SER A 335 44.20 101.32 9.53
N ALA A 336 43.05 100.70 9.24
CA ALA A 336 41.93 101.35 8.58
C ALA A 336 41.03 102.08 9.59
N LYS A 337 40.98 103.43 9.51
CA LYS A 337 40.23 104.34 10.41
C LYS A 337 38.69 104.25 10.32
N LEU A 338 38.11 103.25 9.66
CA LEU A 338 36.67 103.13 9.45
C LEU A 338 36.16 101.78 9.97
N GLY A 339 35.23 101.82 10.93
CA GLY A 339 34.61 100.63 11.51
C GLY A 339 33.82 99.84 10.47
N GLY A 340 33.94 98.50 10.48
CA GLY A 340 33.23 97.59 9.59
C GLY A 340 34.04 97.07 8.39
N ILE A 341 35.27 97.56 8.20
CA ILE A 341 36.20 97.04 7.18
C ILE A 341 36.61 95.59 7.52
N GLY A 342 36.49 94.69 6.54
CA GLY A 342 36.77 93.25 6.71
C GLY A 342 35.60 92.41 7.23
N SER A 343 34.44 93.01 7.53
CA SER A 343 33.22 92.27 7.86
C SER A 343 32.69 91.46 6.65
N PRO A 344 31.86 90.42 6.87
CA PRO A 344 31.21 89.68 5.79
C PRO A 344 30.45 90.60 4.81
N THR A 345 29.80 91.63 5.35
CA THR A 345 29.04 92.63 4.58
C THR A 345 29.95 93.51 3.73
N TRP A 346 31.11 93.92 4.25
CA TRP A 346 32.14 94.64 3.47
C TRP A 346 32.64 93.77 2.32
N ASN A 347 32.91 92.49 2.58
CA ASN A 347 33.43 91.57 1.57
C ASN A 347 32.40 91.31 0.48
N ALA A 348 31.12 91.16 0.85
CA ALA A 348 30.02 91.03 -0.11
C ALA A 348 29.90 92.27 -1.00
N LEU A 349 30.04 93.49 -0.45
CA LEU A 349 30.04 94.73 -1.23
C LEU A 349 31.15 94.73 -2.29
N TRP A 350 32.38 94.38 -1.92
CA TRP A 350 33.51 94.37 -2.86
C TRP A 350 33.46 93.22 -3.86
N GLN A 351 32.94 92.06 -3.48
CA GLN A 351 32.68 90.99 -4.45
C GLN A 351 31.61 91.40 -5.47
N ALA A 352 30.54 92.08 -5.04
CA ALA A 352 29.53 92.61 -5.94
C ALA A 352 30.11 93.70 -6.87
N ALA A 353 30.93 94.61 -6.34
CA ALA A 353 31.61 95.64 -7.13
C ALA A 353 32.57 95.02 -8.17
N ARG A 354 33.35 93.99 -7.78
CA ARG A 354 34.22 93.25 -8.69
C ARG A 354 33.43 92.53 -9.78
N ALA A 355 32.30 91.90 -9.43
CA ALA A 355 31.45 91.24 -10.40
C ALA A 355 30.90 92.24 -11.44
N TYR A 356 30.43 93.41 -10.99
CA TYR A 356 29.98 94.47 -11.89
C TYR A 356 31.08 94.92 -12.85
N SER A 357 32.31 95.14 -12.38
CA SER A 357 33.43 95.57 -13.23
C SER A 357 33.92 94.50 -14.22
N GLN A 358 33.50 93.26 -14.08
CA GLN A 358 33.82 92.17 -15.02
C GLN A 358 32.72 92.00 -16.07
N THR A 359 31.56 92.60 -15.84
CA THR A 359 30.39 92.55 -16.75
C THR A 359 30.06 93.89 -17.42
N ALA A 360 30.65 95.00 -16.93
CA ALA A 360 30.70 96.31 -17.57
C ALA A 360 32.05 96.46 -18.28
#